data_AF-A0A7Y6D187-F1
#
_entry.id   AF-A0A7Y6D187-F1
#
_cell.length_a   1.000
_cell.length_b   1.000
_cell.length_c   1.000
_cell.angle_alpha   90.00
_cell.angle_beta   90.00
_cell.angle_gamma   90.00
#
_symmetry.space_group_name_H-M   'P 1'
#
loop_
_entity.id
_entity.type
_entity.pdbx_description
1 polymer ?
#
loop_
_entity_poly.entity_id
_entity_poly.type
_entity_poly.pdbx_seq_one_letter_code
_entity_poly.pdbx_strand_id
1 'polypeptide(L)' 'MSTTSPTTTTVSVSGMTCGHCVSAVSEELEAIDGVEAVAVDLNAGGISTVTITSGKELSPAEIGEAVAEAGYLVVANEA' A
#
# COMPACT_ATOMS: atom_id res chain seq x y z
N MET A 1 24.18 -17.90 -0.09
CA MET A 1 23.70 -16.55 0.31
C MET A 1 22.21 -16.56 0.06
N SER A 2 21.40 -16.45 1.12
CA SER A 2 19.94 -16.61 1.03
C SER A 2 19.35 -15.52 0.14
N THR A 3 18.77 -15.92 -0.97
CA THR A 3 17.90 -15.12 -1.82
C THR A 3 16.67 -14.74 -1.02
N THR A 4 16.65 -13.51 -0.52
CA THR A 4 15.40 -12.84 -0.17
C THR A 4 14.65 -12.58 -1.47
N SER A 5 13.64 -13.40 -1.75
CA SER A 5 12.71 -13.12 -2.86
C SER A 5 11.84 -11.92 -2.47
N PRO A 6 11.55 -11.00 -3.40
CA PRO A 6 10.64 -9.90 -3.13
C PRO A 6 9.24 -10.47 -2.84
N THR A 7 8.63 -9.99 -1.76
CA THR A 7 7.26 -10.30 -1.38
C THR A 7 6.36 -9.18 -1.89
N THR A 8 5.19 -9.54 -2.42
CA THR A 8 4.17 -8.59 -2.84
C THR A 8 2.96 -8.66 -1.94
N THR A 9 2.66 -7.57 -1.26
CA THR A 9 1.46 -7.41 -0.43
C THR A 9 0.44 -6.57 -1.20
N THR A 10 -0.77 -7.08 -1.34
CA THR A 10 -1.85 -6.33 -2.00
C THR A 10 -2.89 -5.95 -0.97
N VAL A 11 -3.23 -4.67 -0.91
CA VAL A 11 -4.23 -4.13 -0.02
C VAL A 11 -5.26 -3.33 -0.79
N SER A 12 -6.47 -3.27 -0.25
CA SER A 12 -7.55 -2.49 -0.82
C SER A 12 -7.73 -1.22 0.01
N VAL A 13 -7.86 -0.08 -0.62
CA VAL A 13 -7.96 1.23 0.02
C VAL A 13 -9.25 1.91 -0.43
N SER A 14 -10.03 2.37 0.53
CA SER A 14 -11.29 3.06 0.27
C SER A 14 -11.11 4.58 0.40
N GLY A 15 -11.86 5.35 -0.41
CA GLY A 15 -11.90 6.81 -0.33
C GLY A 15 -10.90 7.57 -1.22
N MET A 16 -9.99 6.87 -1.92
CA MET A 16 -9.15 7.50 -2.94
C MET A 16 -10.00 7.82 -4.19
N THR A 17 -10.21 9.11 -4.44
CA THR A 17 -11.07 9.61 -5.53
C THR A 17 -10.34 10.51 -6.53
N CYS A 18 -9.08 10.86 -6.25
CA CYS A 18 -8.28 11.77 -7.07
C CYS A 18 -6.83 11.27 -7.20
N GLY A 19 -6.17 11.56 -8.32
CA GLY A 19 -4.78 11.16 -8.56
C GLY A 19 -3.78 11.71 -7.52
N HIS A 20 -4.07 12.87 -6.90
CA HIS A 20 -3.25 13.38 -5.80
C HIS A 20 -3.32 12.51 -4.54
N CYS A 21 -4.46 11.87 -4.29
CA CYS A 21 -4.64 10.96 -3.15
C CYS A 21 -3.71 9.75 -3.28
N VAL A 22 -3.53 9.28 -4.51
CA VAL A 22 -2.68 8.14 -4.84
C VAL A 22 -1.23 8.43 -4.50
N SER A 23 -0.71 9.57 -4.97
CA SER A 23 0.68 9.94 -4.71
C SER A 23 0.98 10.07 -3.22
N ALA A 24 0.06 10.68 -2.45
CA ALA A 24 0.24 10.80 -1.00
C ALA A 24 0.32 9.41 -0.32
N VAL A 25 -0.56 8.49 -0.69
CA VAL A 25 -0.54 7.11 -0.14
C VAL A 25 0.69 6.34 -0.60
N SER A 26 1.08 6.45 -1.87
CA SER A 26 2.26 5.74 -2.37
C SER A 26 3.53 6.24 -1.71
N GLU A 27 3.69 7.56 -1.54
CA GLU A 27 4.85 8.14 -0.87
C GLU A 27 4.99 7.66 0.58
N GLU A 28 3.88 7.61 1.33
CA GLU A 28 3.91 7.12 2.72
C GLU A 28 4.22 5.62 2.80
N LEU A 29 3.71 4.82 1.85
CA LEU A 29 4.03 3.40 1.76
C LEU A 29 5.48 3.16 1.34
N GLU A 30 6.00 3.95 0.40
CA GLU A 30 7.41 3.91 -0.02
C GLU A 30 8.37 4.34 1.10
N ALA A 31 7.89 5.13 2.07
CA ALA A 31 8.65 5.49 3.27
C ALA A 31 8.80 4.35 4.28
N ILE A 32 8.00 3.27 4.16
CA ILE A 32 8.14 2.10 5.02
C ILE A 32 9.45 1.39 4.70
N ASP A 33 10.26 1.16 5.73
CA ASP A 33 11.52 0.43 5.61
C ASP A 33 11.30 -0.93 4.92
N GLY A 34 12.09 -1.25 3.91
CA GLY A 34 11.99 -2.52 3.18
C GLY A 34 10.97 -2.54 2.04
N VAL A 35 10.22 -1.46 1.81
CA VAL A 35 9.46 -1.27 0.56
C VAL A 35 10.43 -0.94 -0.57
N GLU A 36 10.28 -1.64 -1.69
CA GLU A 36 11.08 -1.45 -2.90
C GLU A 36 10.28 -0.80 -4.02
N ALA A 37 8.98 -1.06 -4.10
CA ALA A 37 8.08 -0.43 -5.07
C ALA A 37 6.63 -0.44 -4.59
N VAL A 38 5.87 0.60 -4.96
CA VAL A 38 4.43 0.68 -4.73
C VAL A 38 3.71 0.94 -6.05
N ALA A 39 2.67 0.18 -6.31
CA ALA A 39 1.77 0.34 -7.45
C ALA A 39 0.35 0.56 -6.96
N VAL A 40 -0.31 1.61 -7.42
CA VAL A 40 -1.68 1.94 -7.01
C VAL A 40 -2.60 1.92 -8.22
N ASP A 41 -3.61 1.07 -8.16
CA ASP A 41 -4.74 1.01 -9.09
C ASP A 41 -5.89 1.85 -8.52
N LEU A 42 -5.95 3.11 -8.94
CA LEU A 42 -6.98 4.05 -8.51
C LEU A 42 -8.33 3.72 -9.16
N ASN A 43 -9.30 3.41 -8.32
CA ASN A 43 -10.69 3.30 -8.74
C ASN A 43 -11.48 4.53 -8.24
N ALA A 44 -11.59 5.56 -9.08
CA ALA A 44 -12.26 6.82 -8.73
C ALA A 44 -13.76 6.68 -8.37
N GLY A 45 -14.35 5.49 -8.56
CA GLY A 45 -15.74 5.19 -8.22
C GLY A 45 -15.92 4.11 -7.14
N GLY A 46 -14.86 3.69 -6.45
CA GLY A 46 -14.95 2.53 -5.56
C GLY A 46 -13.71 2.30 -4.70
N ILE A 47 -13.31 1.02 -4.62
CA ILE A 47 -12.15 0.57 -3.84
C ILE A 47 -10.94 0.54 -4.77
N SER A 48 -9.90 1.26 -4.38
CA SER A 48 -8.62 1.25 -5.09
C SER A 48 -7.76 0.11 -4.57
N THR A 49 -6.92 -0.46 -5.43
CA THR A 49 -6.02 -1.56 -5.05
C THR A 49 -4.60 -1.04 -5.00
N VAL A 50 -3.87 -1.36 -3.94
CA VAL A 50 -2.48 -0.97 -3.75
C VAL A 50 -1.63 -2.23 -3.62
N THR A 51 -0.66 -2.38 -4.50
CA THR A 51 0.30 -3.48 -4.51
C THR A 51 1.66 -2.95 -4.08
N ILE A 52 2.16 -3.49 -2.98
CA ILE A 52 3.41 -3.11 -2.36
C ILE A 52 4.40 -4.25 -2.58
N THR A 53 5.55 -3.95 -3.16
CA THR A 53 6.66 -4.87 -3.34
C THR A 53 7.72 -4.54 -2.31
N SER A 54 8.08 -5.51 -1.48
CA SER A 54 9.03 -5.34 -0.40
C SER A 54 10.00 -6.51 -0.29
N GLY A 55 11.24 -6.21 0.09
CA GLY A 55 12.25 -7.23 0.40
C GLY A 55 11.99 -7.93 1.74
N LYS A 56 11.00 -7.48 2.51
CA LYS A 56 10.59 -8.09 3.78
C LYS A 56 9.09 -8.25 3.86
N GLU A 57 8.64 -9.12 4.75
CA GLU A 57 7.22 -9.23 5.09
C GLU A 57 6.78 -7.97 5.84
N LEU A 58 5.82 -7.24 5.27
CA LEU A 58 5.25 -6.05 5.88
C LEU A 58 4.05 -6.42 6.72
N SER A 59 3.96 -5.86 7.92
CA SER A 59 2.79 -6.08 8.76
C SER A 59 1.60 -5.28 8.23
N PRO A 60 0.37 -5.83 8.23
CA PRO A 60 -0.82 -5.07 7.85
C PRO A 60 -1.06 -3.84 8.72
N ALA A 61 -0.52 -3.84 9.95
CA ALA A 61 -0.49 -2.66 10.82
C ALA A 61 0.36 -1.53 10.24
N GLU A 62 1.59 -1.80 9.78
CA GLU A 62 2.49 -0.78 9.20
C GLU A 62 1.88 -0.16 7.93
N ILE A 63 1.31 -1.01 7.07
CA ILE A 63 0.62 -0.57 5.85
C ILE A 63 -0.61 0.27 6.21
N GLY A 64 -1.37 -0.16 7.22
CA GLY A 64 -2.54 0.55 7.72
C GLY A 64 -2.21 1.91 8.32
N GLU A 65 -1.11 2.00 9.09
CA GLU A 65 -0.63 3.25 9.69
C GLU A 65 -0.22 4.25 8.62
N ALA A 66 0.61 3.86 7.65
CA ALA A 66 1.02 4.73 6.54
C ALA A 66 -0.20 5.25 5.75
N VAL A 67 -1.14 4.38 5.42
CA VAL A 67 -2.36 4.80 4.70
C VAL A 67 -3.25 5.70 5.57
N ALA A 68 -3.28 5.48 6.89
CA ALA A 68 -4.01 6.32 7.83
C ALA A 68 -3.37 7.70 8.03
N GLU A 69 -2.03 7.80 8.00
CA GLU A 69 -1.31 9.07 7.99
C GLU A 69 -1.61 9.88 6.73
N ALA A 70 -1.73 9.22 5.58
CA ALA A 70 -2.23 9.84 4.34
C ALA A 70 -3.72 10.23 4.40
N GLY A 71 -4.46 9.81 5.43
CA GLY A 71 -5.87 10.14 5.66
C GLY A 71 -6.87 9.17 5.03
N TYR A 72 -6.44 7.95 4.71
CA TYR A 72 -7.27 6.91 4.09
C TYR A 72 -7.39 5.67 4.97
N LEU A 73 -8.30 4.77 4.59
CA LEU A 73 -8.51 3.52 5.31
C LEU A 73 -8.21 2.34 4.39
N VAL A 74 -7.30 1.48 4.86
CA VAL A 74 -7.08 0.16 4.28
C VAL A 74 -8.24 -0.74 4.67
N VAL A 75 -8.99 -1.19 3.67
CA VAL A 75 -9.89 -2.32 3.79
C VAL A 75 -9.07 -3.56 3.48
N ALA A 76 -8.36 -4.09 4.49
CA ALA A 76 -7.67 -5.36 4.33
C ALA A 76 -8.73 -6.41 3.96
N ASN A 77 -8.62 -6.96 2.74
CA ASN A 77 -9.44 -8.11 2.38
C ASN A 77 -8.79 -9.32 3.04
N GLU A 78 -9.27 -9.68 4.23
CA GLU A 78 -8.96 -10.97 4.82
C GLU A 78 -9.47 -12.05 3.85
N ALA A 79 -8.54 -12.68 3.14
CA ALA A 79 -8.78 -13.87 2.33
C ALA A 79 -8.27 -15.11 3.08
#